data_AF-A0A6I4T468-F1
#
_entry.id   AF-A0A6I4T468-F1
#
_cell.length_a   1.000
_cell.length_b   1.000
_cell.length_c   1.000
_cell.angle_alpha   90.00
_cell.angle_beta   90.00
_cell.angle_gamma   90.00
#
_symmetry.space_group_name_H-M   'P 1'
#
loop_
_entity.id
_entity.type
_entity.pdbx_description
1 polymer ?
#
loop_
_entity_poly.entity_id
_entity_poly.type
_entity_poly.pdbx_seq_one_letter_code
_entity_poly.pdbx_strand_id
1 'polypeptide(L)'
;MKRLIIIAGALASSAMAPMPAAAQDEPGEKVNQLIIYGEDKCPQSPPGEITVCARMDESERYRIPETLRESDDPANESWTSRVQAYETIGDFGALSCTPSGAGGDLGCTQKLIDTAYAERKESSNIRFSELIQQAREERLSTIDEEAAETQARVEEIEREYDARQRREAEAAEQQSDAAAPGDQ
;
A
#
# COMPACT_ATOMS: atom_id res chain seq x y z
N MET A 1 -25.20 -29.59 -45.20
CA MET A 1 -24.46 -29.41 -43.93
C MET A 1 -23.34 -28.42 -44.25
N LYS A 2 -23.14 -27.26 -43.63
CA LYS A 2 -23.29 -26.85 -42.23
C LYS A 2 -23.73 -25.37 -42.20
N ARG A 3 -24.42 -25.02 -41.12
CA ARG A 3 -25.25 -23.82 -40.94
C ARG A 3 -24.40 -22.56 -40.76
N LEU A 4 -24.75 -21.49 -41.48
CA LEU A 4 -24.40 -20.11 -41.12
C LEU A 4 -25.14 -19.76 -39.84
N ILE A 5 -24.41 -19.70 -38.72
CA ILE A 5 -24.94 -19.27 -37.43
C ILE A 5 -24.85 -17.74 -37.38
N ILE A 6 -26.02 -17.12 -37.43
CA ILE A 6 -26.27 -15.76 -36.99
C ILE A 6 -25.99 -15.72 -35.49
N ILE A 7 -24.94 -15.02 -35.06
CA ILE A 7 -24.81 -14.55 -33.67
C ILE A 7 -25.00 -13.05 -33.71
N ALA A 8 -26.28 -12.67 -33.68
CA ALA A 8 -26.71 -11.41 -33.10
C ALA A 8 -26.49 -11.54 -31.58
N GLY A 9 -25.35 -11.04 -31.11
CA GLY A 9 -25.01 -10.96 -29.69
C GLY A 9 -24.54 -9.56 -29.42
N ALA A 10 -25.42 -8.75 -28.83
CA ALA A 10 -25.24 -7.34 -28.58
C ALA A 10 -23.89 -7.04 -27.91
N LEU A 11 -23.09 -6.19 -28.56
CA LEU A 11 -22.06 -5.37 -27.94
C LEU A 11 -22.76 -4.38 -26.99
N ALA A 12 -23.21 -4.87 -25.84
CA ALA A 12 -23.54 -4.03 -24.69
C ALA A 12 -22.28 -3.96 -23.81
N SER A 13 -21.25 -3.28 -24.33
CA SER A 13 -20.18 -2.75 -23.50
C SER A 13 -20.80 -1.67 -22.62
N SER A 14 -21.37 -2.09 -21.49
CA SER A 14 -21.73 -1.18 -20.41
C SER A 14 -20.47 -0.40 -20.04
N ALA A 15 -20.46 0.86 -20.46
CA ALA A 15 -19.48 1.83 -20.04
C ALA A 15 -19.54 1.92 -18.51
N MET A 16 -18.60 1.24 -17.84
CA MET A 16 -18.17 1.65 -16.51
C MET A 16 -17.42 2.97 -16.71
N ALA A 17 -18.20 4.05 -16.72
CA ALA A 17 -17.67 5.38 -16.53
C ALA A 17 -16.94 5.38 -15.18
N PRO A 18 -15.66 5.79 -15.10
CA PRO A 18 -15.02 6.05 -13.83
C PRO A 18 -15.82 7.16 -13.15
N MET A 19 -16.57 6.83 -12.10
CA MET A 19 -17.09 7.84 -11.20
C MET A 19 -15.88 8.52 -10.55
N PRO A 20 -15.68 9.83 -10.72
CA PRO A 20 -14.64 10.53 -9.98
C PRO A 20 -14.95 10.38 -8.49
N ALA A 21 -13.95 9.96 -7.72
CA ALA A 21 -14.01 9.85 -6.28
C ALA A 21 -14.30 11.23 -5.67
N ALA A 22 -15.57 11.50 -5.37
CA ALA A 22 -16.03 12.70 -4.66
C ALA A 22 -15.76 12.60 -3.15
N ALA A 23 -14.54 12.22 -2.76
CA ALA A 23 -14.08 12.09 -1.38
C ALA A 23 -12.95 13.08 -1.05
N GLN A 24 -12.73 14.09 -1.89
CA GLN A 24 -11.75 15.18 -1.66
C GLN A 24 -12.44 16.52 -1.33
N ASP A 25 -13.76 16.50 -1.07
CA ASP A 25 -14.61 17.69 -0.91
C ASP A 25 -14.93 18.05 0.56
N GLU A 26 -14.08 17.65 1.51
CA GLU A 26 -13.89 18.51 2.68
C GLU A 26 -12.87 19.55 2.25
N PRO A 27 -13.16 20.86 2.36
CA PRO A 27 -12.14 21.88 2.13
C PRO A 27 -11.04 21.65 3.17
N GLY A 28 -10.03 20.87 2.78
CA GLY A 28 -8.86 20.63 3.61
C GLY A 28 -8.38 21.96 4.16
N GLU A 29 -8.09 21.98 5.46
CA GLU A 29 -7.64 23.18 6.15
C GLU A 29 -6.60 23.90 5.30
N LYS A 30 -6.82 25.17 4.99
CA LYS A 30 -5.95 25.89 4.06
C LYS A 30 -4.58 26.00 4.73
N VAL A 31 -3.57 25.31 4.22
CA VAL A 31 -2.21 25.37 4.76
C VAL A 31 -1.37 26.32 3.93
N ASN A 32 -0.85 27.36 4.57
CA ASN A 32 0.05 28.33 3.98
C ASN A 32 1.45 28.14 4.57
N GLN A 33 2.40 27.76 3.73
CA GLN A 33 3.77 27.46 4.14
C GLN A 33 4.67 28.64 3.80
N LEU A 34 5.26 29.26 4.82
CA LEU A 34 6.14 30.41 4.67
C LEU A 34 7.53 30.10 5.20
N ILE A 35 8.54 30.65 4.56
CA ILE A 35 9.93 30.56 5.01
C ILE A 35 10.28 31.89 5.69
N ILE A 36 10.67 31.82 6.98
CA ILE A 36 11.12 32.97 7.77
C ILE A 36 12.65 32.90 7.94
N TYR A 37 13.32 34.05 7.94
CA TYR A 37 14.78 34.12 8.05
C TYR A 37 15.20 34.65 9.43
N GLY A 38 16.15 33.98 10.07
CA GLY A 38 16.67 34.36 11.39
C GLY A 38 15.58 34.44 12.46
N GLU A 39 15.48 35.60 13.11
CA GLU A 39 14.54 35.89 14.21
C GLU A 39 13.24 36.60 13.75
N ASP A 40 12.94 36.58 12.44
CA ASP A 40 11.70 37.15 11.93
C ASP A 40 10.47 36.46 12.54
N LYS A 41 9.47 37.25 12.95
CA LYS A 41 8.23 36.71 13.53
C LYS A 41 7.37 36.05 12.45
N CYS A 42 6.96 34.81 12.69
CA CYS A 42 5.94 34.13 11.89
C CYS A 42 4.60 34.89 12.00
N PRO A 43 3.95 35.26 10.89
CA PRO A 43 2.66 35.94 10.92
C PRO A 43 1.59 35.03 11.54
N GLN A 44 0.63 35.64 12.23
CA GLN A 44 -0.49 34.89 12.79
C GLN A 44 -1.44 34.43 11.70
N SER A 45 -1.90 33.19 11.79
CA SER A 45 -2.79 32.61 10.81
C SER A 45 -4.18 33.26 10.84
N PRO A 46 -4.76 33.62 9.68
CA PRO A 46 -6.15 34.08 9.62
C PRO A 46 -7.12 32.94 9.99
N PRO A 47 -8.36 33.24 10.41
CA PRO A 47 -9.32 32.21 10.81
C PRO A 47 -9.63 31.26 9.64
N GLY A 48 -9.41 29.96 9.84
CA GLY A 48 -9.64 28.91 8.84
C GLY A 48 -8.42 28.58 7.94
N GLU A 49 -7.23 29.08 8.27
CA GLU A 49 -5.96 28.78 7.61
C GLU A 49 -4.91 28.41 8.67
N ILE A 50 -4.05 27.41 8.40
CA ILE A 50 -2.85 27.12 9.21
C ILE A 50 -1.64 27.72 8.50
N THR A 51 -0.93 28.60 9.18
CA THR A 51 0.37 29.13 8.71
C THR A 51 1.49 28.32 9.34
N VAL A 52 2.22 27.55 8.53
CA VAL A 52 3.40 26.80 8.97
C VAL A 52 4.65 27.55 8.54
N CYS A 53 5.46 27.99 9.51
CA CYS A 53 6.70 28.71 9.23
C CYS A 53 7.92 27.78 9.37
N ALA A 54 8.66 27.59 8.29
CA ALA A 54 9.99 26.98 8.31
C ALA A 54 11.05 28.06 8.53
N ARG A 55 11.97 27.88 9.50
CA ARG A 55 13.02 28.85 9.82
C ARG A 55 14.32 28.52 9.10
N MET A 56 14.86 29.48 8.36
CA MET A 56 16.19 29.43 7.73
C MET A 56 17.12 30.47 8.35
N ASP A 57 18.43 30.29 8.19
CA ASP A 57 19.45 31.22 8.71
C ASP A 57 19.38 32.61 8.05
N GLU A 58 19.85 33.67 8.72
CA GLU A 58 19.83 35.03 8.15
C GLU A 58 20.73 35.16 6.90
N SER A 59 21.82 34.40 6.84
CA SER A 59 22.74 34.40 5.69
C SER A 59 22.10 33.85 4.40
N GLU A 60 20.98 33.14 4.53
CA GLU A 60 20.23 32.53 3.42
C GLU A 60 19.25 33.51 2.75
N ARG A 61 18.96 34.66 3.37
CA ARG A 61 17.97 35.64 2.88
C ARG A 61 18.30 36.20 1.49
N TYR A 62 19.58 36.38 1.19
CA TYR A 62 20.06 36.95 -0.09
C TYR A 62 20.83 35.95 -0.95
N ARG A 63 20.90 34.69 -0.51
CA ARG A 63 21.57 33.61 -1.24
C ARG A 63 20.54 32.83 -2.04
N ILE A 64 20.97 32.24 -3.17
CA ILE A 64 20.15 31.29 -3.91
C ILE A 64 19.80 30.13 -2.96
N PRO A 65 18.52 29.70 -2.84
CA PRO A 65 18.11 28.60 -1.95
C PRO A 65 18.95 27.35 -2.19
N GLU A 66 19.26 26.58 -1.13
CA GLU A 66 20.17 25.42 -1.22
C GLU A 66 19.77 24.44 -2.33
N THR A 67 18.48 24.15 -2.43
CA THR A 67 17.90 23.25 -3.43
C THR A 67 18.09 23.71 -4.88
N LEU A 68 18.42 24.98 -5.10
CA LEU A 68 18.65 25.57 -6.42
C LEU A 68 20.14 25.90 -6.65
N ARG A 69 21.01 25.62 -5.69
CA ARG A 69 22.47 25.80 -5.86
C ARG A 69 23.07 24.67 -6.68
N GLU A 70 22.55 23.47 -6.49
CA GLU A 70 22.95 22.29 -7.22
C GLU A 70 22.01 22.12 -8.41
N SER A 71 22.59 21.81 -9.56
CA SER A 71 21.84 21.57 -10.78
C SER A 71 22.43 20.35 -11.47
N ASP A 72 21.59 19.34 -11.64
CA ASP A 72 21.92 18.11 -12.37
C ASP A 72 21.86 18.30 -13.89
N ASP A 73 21.84 19.54 -14.39
CA ASP A 73 21.89 19.80 -15.83
C ASP A 73 23.28 19.36 -16.36
N PRO A 74 23.34 18.46 -17.35
CA PRO A 74 24.60 17.98 -17.92
C PRO A 74 25.45 19.10 -18.55
N ALA A 75 24.88 20.29 -18.80
CA ALA A 75 25.62 21.48 -19.21
C ALA A 75 26.55 22.02 -18.11
N ASN A 76 26.24 21.76 -16.82
CA ASN A 76 27.04 22.22 -15.68
C ASN A 76 28.21 21.29 -15.35
N GLU A 77 28.33 20.14 -16.01
CA GLU A 77 29.49 19.27 -15.86
C GLU A 77 30.76 19.95 -16.40
N SER A 78 31.85 19.89 -15.62
CA SER A 78 33.14 20.41 -16.05
C SER A 78 33.58 19.75 -17.36
N TRP A 79 34.19 20.53 -18.26
CA TRP A 79 34.73 20.01 -19.52
C TRP A 79 35.68 18.84 -19.31
N THR A 80 36.50 18.89 -18.26
CA THR A 80 37.41 17.82 -17.86
C THR A 80 36.68 16.53 -17.51
N SER A 81 35.58 16.59 -16.76
CA SER A 81 34.75 15.41 -16.44
C SER A 81 34.16 14.80 -17.69
N ARG A 82 33.68 15.64 -18.62
CA ARG A 82 33.12 15.19 -19.91
C ARG A 82 34.16 14.50 -20.78
N VAL A 83 35.38 15.03 -20.84
CA VAL A 83 36.49 14.41 -21.58
C VAL A 83 36.91 13.08 -20.94
N GLN A 84 37.00 13.00 -19.61
CA GLN A 84 37.28 11.74 -18.91
C GLN A 84 36.21 10.68 -19.20
N ALA A 85 34.93 11.08 -19.23
CA ALA A 85 33.87 10.17 -19.64
C ALA A 85 34.07 9.66 -21.08
N TYR A 86 34.49 10.52 -22.01
CA TYR A 86 34.80 10.10 -23.38
C TYR A 86 35.97 9.11 -23.48
N GLU A 87 36.97 9.19 -22.60
CA GLU A 87 38.07 8.21 -22.54
C GLU A 87 37.58 6.80 -22.17
N THR A 88 36.52 6.71 -21.36
CA THR A 88 35.91 5.42 -20.99
C THR A 88 34.96 4.86 -22.05
N ILE A 89 34.56 5.65 -23.05
CA ILE A 89 33.76 5.15 -24.18
C ILE A 89 34.64 4.26 -25.05
N GLY A 90 34.47 2.95 -24.92
CA GLY A 90 35.31 1.96 -25.60
C GLY A 90 36.15 1.10 -24.67
N ASP A 91 36.17 1.40 -23.36
CA ASP A 91 36.82 0.58 -22.34
C ASP A 91 35.99 -0.68 -22.01
N PHE A 92 35.81 -1.52 -23.03
CA PHE A 92 35.12 -2.80 -22.94
C PHE A 92 36.18 -3.90 -22.82
N GLY A 93 36.43 -4.40 -21.61
CA GLY A 93 37.50 -5.36 -21.39
C GLY A 93 37.58 -5.89 -19.96
N ALA A 94 38.58 -6.74 -19.71
CA ALA A 94 38.88 -7.19 -18.36
C ALA A 94 39.23 -5.98 -17.48
N LEU A 95 38.65 -5.94 -16.27
CA LEU A 95 38.81 -4.90 -15.25
C LEU A 95 38.06 -3.58 -15.50
N SER A 96 37.22 -3.47 -16.54
CA SER A 96 36.35 -2.29 -16.70
C SER A 96 34.98 -2.49 -16.02
N CYS A 97 34.32 -1.40 -15.61
CA CYS A 97 33.02 -1.45 -14.93
C CYS A 97 31.83 -1.63 -15.90
N THR A 98 32.05 -2.09 -17.14
CA THR A 98 30.99 -2.25 -18.14
C THR A 98 30.62 -3.73 -18.33
N PRO A 99 29.33 -4.06 -18.44
CA PRO A 99 28.88 -5.44 -18.65
C PRO A 99 29.06 -5.93 -20.09
N SER A 100 29.47 -5.08 -21.04
CA SER A 100 29.65 -5.44 -22.45
C SER A 100 31.12 -5.66 -22.81
N GLY A 101 31.39 -6.65 -23.68
CA GLY A 101 32.74 -6.98 -24.16
C GLY A 101 33.32 -8.27 -23.55
N ALA A 102 34.45 -8.73 -24.09
CA ALA A 102 35.15 -9.90 -23.56
C ALA A 102 35.84 -9.54 -22.23
N GLY A 103 35.51 -10.24 -21.15
CA GLY A 103 36.09 -10.00 -19.82
C GLY A 103 35.36 -8.95 -18.96
N GLY A 104 34.20 -8.44 -19.39
CA GLY A 104 33.39 -7.50 -18.59
C GLY A 104 32.84 -8.10 -17.27
N ASP A 105 32.90 -9.44 -17.14
CA ASP A 105 32.62 -10.21 -15.93
C ASP A 105 33.75 -10.17 -14.89
N LEU A 106 34.96 -9.76 -15.27
CA LEU A 106 36.12 -9.69 -14.38
C LEU A 106 36.29 -8.33 -13.69
N GLY A 107 35.45 -7.35 -14.03
CA GLY A 107 35.49 -6.00 -13.48
C GLY A 107 34.50 -5.79 -12.34
N CYS A 108 33.64 -4.77 -12.47
CA CYS A 108 32.72 -4.31 -11.41
C CYS A 108 31.43 -5.12 -11.34
N THR A 109 31.45 -6.37 -11.77
CA THR A 109 30.28 -7.23 -11.91
C THR A 109 29.57 -7.45 -10.58
N GLN A 110 30.31 -7.62 -9.48
CA GLN A 110 29.71 -7.73 -8.14
C GLN A 110 28.97 -6.45 -7.75
N LYS A 111 29.55 -5.27 -8.01
CA LYS A 111 28.89 -3.99 -7.75
C LYS A 111 27.60 -3.85 -8.58
N LEU A 112 27.62 -4.23 -9.86
CA LEU A 112 26.43 -4.22 -10.72
C LEU A 112 25.34 -5.17 -10.20
N ILE A 113 25.74 -6.37 -9.73
CA ILE A 113 24.83 -7.35 -9.13
C ILE A 113 24.19 -6.79 -7.85
N ASP A 114 25.01 -6.21 -6.96
CA ASP A 114 24.55 -5.61 -5.71
C ASP A 114 23.55 -4.47 -5.96
N THR A 115 23.86 -3.57 -6.91
CA THR A 115 22.94 -2.51 -7.33
C THR A 115 21.63 -3.09 -7.87
N ALA A 116 21.67 -4.11 -8.72
CA ALA A 116 20.46 -4.73 -9.26
C ALA A 116 19.59 -5.41 -8.18
N TYR A 117 20.20 -5.97 -7.13
CA TYR A 117 19.45 -6.47 -5.97
C TYR A 117 18.89 -5.36 -5.09
N ALA A 118 19.63 -4.27 -4.90
CA ALA A 118 19.16 -3.09 -4.16
C ALA A 118 17.93 -2.47 -4.85
N GLU A 119 18.00 -2.25 -6.16
CA GLU A 119 16.87 -1.74 -6.96
C GLU A 119 15.64 -2.65 -6.89
N ARG A 120 15.83 -3.98 -6.93
CA ARG A 120 14.73 -4.94 -6.77
C ARG A 120 14.10 -4.87 -5.38
N LYS A 121 14.91 -4.69 -4.33
CA LYS A 121 14.43 -4.55 -2.96
C LYS A 121 13.66 -3.23 -2.77
N GLU A 122 14.11 -2.16 -3.41
CA GLU A 122 13.45 -0.85 -3.36
C GLU A 122 12.25 -0.74 -4.32
N SER A 123 12.12 -1.68 -5.26
CA SER A 123 11.04 -1.65 -6.24
C SER A 123 9.67 -1.53 -5.56
N SER A 124 8.85 -0.62 -6.11
CA SER A 124 7.55 -0.25 -5.56
C SER A 124 6.65 -1.46 -5.31
N ASN A 125 6.70 -2.47 -6.18
CA ASN A 125 5.95 -3.72 -6.05
C ASN A 125 6.24 -4.46 -4.73
N ILE A 126 7.50 -4.50 -4.28
CA ILE A 126 7.87 -5.16 -3.02
C ILE A 126 7.36 -4.36 -1.83
N ARG A 127 7.51 -3.03 -1.86
CA ARG A 127 6.95 -2.14 -0.82
C ARG A 127 5.42 -2.28 -0.72
N PHE A 128 4.73 -2.34 -1.85
CA PHE A 128 3.28 -2.56 -1.86
C PHE A 128 2.91 -3.95 -1.33
N SER A 129 3.68 -4.99 -1.66
CA SER A 129 3.42 -6.34 -1.13
C SER A 129 3.56 -6.40 0.39
N GLU A 130 4.54 -5.72 0.97
CA GLU A 130 4.73 -5.60 2.43
C GLU A 130 3.54 -4.90 3.09
N LEU A 131 3.11 -3.76 2.53
CA LEU A 131 1.94 -3.01 3.01
C LEU A 131 0.64 -3.84 2.92
N ILE A 132 0.47 -4.62 1.84
CA ILE A 132 -0.69 -5.51 1.68
C ILE A 132 -0.68 -6.63 2.74
N GLN A 133 0.50 -7.18 3.06
CA GLN A 133 0.60 -8.20 4.10
C GLN A 133 0.31 -7.61 5.48
N GLN A 134 0.86 -6.43 5.79
CA GLN A 134 0.55 -5.73 7.02
C GLN A 134 -0.96 -5.48 7.18
N ALA A 135 -1.63 -4.98 6.13
CA ALA A 135 -3.07 -4.77 6.13
C ALA A 135 -3.86 -6.09 6.26
N ARG A 136 -3.35 -7.18 5.67
CA ARG A 136 -3.94 -8.53 5.82
C ARG A 136 -3.83 -9.01 7.26
N GLU A 137 -2.66 -8.86 7.88
CA GLU A 137 -2.41 -9.24 9.27
C GLU A 137 -3.29 -8.43 10.23
N GLU A 138 -3.41 -7.12 10.03
CA GLU A 138 -4.32 -6.27 10.79
C GLU A 138 -5.77 -6.77 10.70
N ARG A 139 -6.25 -7.07 9.48
CA ARG A 139 -7.59 -7.64 9.30
C ARG A 139 -7.75 -9.03 9.92
N LEU A 140 -6.72 -9.87 9.88
CA LEU A 140 -6.75 -11.21 10.46
C LEU A 140 -6.71 -11.16 12.00
N SER A 141 -6.11 -10.13 12.59
CA SER A 141 -5.89 -10.03 14.04
C SER A 141 -7.19 -10.04 14.86
N THR A 142 -8.29 -9.56 14.32
CA THR A 142 -9.60 -9.52 15.01
C THR A 142 -10.45 -10.75 14.76
N ILE A 143 -10.14 -11.54 13.73
CA ILE A 143 -10.99 -12.66 13.29
C ILE A 143 -10.96 -13.81 14.30
N ASP A 144 -9.80 -14.09 14.89
CA ASP A 144 -9.68 -15.19 15.86
C ASP A 144 -10.50 -14.93 17.13
N GLU A 145 -10.55 -13.68 17.59
CA GLU A 145 -11.39 -13.25 18.73
C GLU A 145 -12.88 -13.30 18.36
N GLU A 146 -13.28 -12.71 17.24
CA GLU A 146 -14.67 -12.72 16.76
C GLU A 146 -15.19 -14.15 16.50
N ALA A 147 -14.32 -15.03 16.00
CA ALA A 147 -14.62 -16.45 15.80
C ALA A 147 -14.83 -17.17 17.14
N ALA A 148 -13.99 -16.91 18.14
CA ALA A 148 -14.13 -17.51 19.47
C ALA A 148 -15.43 -17.07 20.17
N GLU A 149 -15.77 -15.77 20.11
CA GLU A 149 -17.02 -15.24 20.65
C GLU A 149 -18.24 -15.85 19.95
N THR A 150 -18.20 -15.93 18.62
CA THR A 150 -19.28 -16.51 17.84
C THR A 150 -19.45 -17.99 18.15
N GLN A 151 -18.35 -18.74 18.25
CA GLN A 151 -18.36 -20.15 18.60
C GLN A 151 -18.97 -20.38 19.99
N ALA A 152 -18.54 -19.60 20.99
CA ALA A 152 -19.10 -19.68 22.34
C ALA A 152 -20.61 -19.41 22.38
N ARG A 153 -21.08 -18.42 21.60
CA ARG A 153 -22.51 -18.10 21.47
C ARG A 153 -23.29 -19.25 20.83
N VAL A 154 -22.75 -19.89 19.80
CA VAL A 154 -23.40 -21.05 19.16
C VAL A 154 -23.52 -22.22 20.16
N GLU A 155 -22.46 -22.51 20.90
CA GLU A 155 -22.45 -23.59 21.91
C GLU A 155 -23.43 -23.35 23.07
N GLU A 156 -23.68 -22.09 23.45
CA GLU A 156 -24.71 -21.76 24.43
C GLU A 156 -26.12 -22.02 23.87
N ILE A 157 -26.39 -21.58 22.63
CA ILE A 157 -27.68 -21.81 21.96
C ILE A 157 -27.95 -23.31 21.77
N GLU A 158 -26.94 -24.09 21.38
CA GLU A 158 -27.07 -25.55 21.25
C GLU A 158 -27.40 -26.22 22.58
N ARG A 159 -26.74 -25.81 23.68
CA ARG A 159 -27.04 -26.32 25.03
C ARG A 159 -28.48 -26.00 25.46
N GLU A 160 -28.96 -24.80 25.17
CA GLU A 160 -30.35 -24.42 25.47
C GLU A 160 -31.38 -25.22 24.66
N TYR A 161 -31.09 -25.45 23.38
CA TYR A 161 -31.93 -26.24 22.48
C TYR A 161 -32.03 -27.69 22.95
N ASP A 162 -30.90 -28.32 23.26
CA ASP A 162 -30.84 -29.68 23.79
C ASP A 162 -31.60 -29.82 25.11
N ALA A 163 -31.47 -28.84 26.01
CA ALA A 163 -32.20 -28.83 27.27
C ALA A 163 -33.72 -28.71 27.06
N ARG A 164 -34.16 -27.95 26.04
CA ARG A 164 -35.58 -27.85 25.67
C ARG A 164 -36.09 -29.18 25.11
N GLN A 165 -35.37 -29.80 24.18
CA GLN A 165 -35.74 -31.11 23.64
C GLN A 165 -35.82 -32.18 24.72
N ARG A 166 -34.86 -32.24 25.66
CA ARG A 166 -34.89 -33.21 26.77
C ARG A 166 -36.14 -33.05 27.63
N ARG A 167 -36.49 -31.81 28.01
CA ARG A 167 -37.72 -31.54 28.76
C ARG A 167 -38.99 -31.93 28.00
N GLU A 168 -39.03 -31.69 26.70
CA GLU A 168 -40.16 -32.09 25.84
C GLU A 168 -40.25 -33.62 25.71
N ALA A 169 -39.12 -34.32 25.56
CA ALA A 169 -39.06 -35.78 25.52
C ALA A 169 -39.50 -36.42 26.85
N GLU A 170 -38.99 -35.93 27.98
CA GLU A 170 -39.40 -36.36 29.32
C GLU A 170 -40.90 -36.11 29.57
N ALA A 171 -41.45 -34.99 29.09
CA ALA A 171 -42.88 -34.69 29.20
C ALA A 171 -43.74 -35.60 28.31
N ALA A 172 -43.26 -35.95 27.11
CA ALA A 172 -43.91 -36.90 26.22
C ALA A 172 -43.91 -38.33 26.80
N GLU A 173 -42.79 -38.76 27.41
CA GLU A 173 -42.70 -40.05 28.12
C GLU A 173 -43.68 -40.09 29.30
N GLN A 174 -43.71 -39.04 30.14
CA GLN A 174 -44.65 -38.95 31.27
C GLN A 174 -46.12 -38.94 30.83
N GLN A 175 -46.45 -38.30 29.70
CA GLN A 175 -47.80 -38.38 29.12
C GLN A 175 -48.13 -39.78 28.60
N SER A 176 -47.18 -40.50 28.02
CA SER A 176 -47.39 -41.88 27.57
C SER A 176 -47.57 -42.86 28.73
N ASP A 177 -46.83 -42.69 29.83
CA ASP A 177 -46.98 -43.49 31.05
C ASP A 177 -48.29 -43.17 31.79
N ALA A 178 -48.74 -41.90 31.78
CA ALA A 178 -50.03 -41.51 32.37
C ALA A 178 -51.25 -41.92 31.50
N ALA A 179 -51.05 -42.12 30.20
CA ALA A 179 -52.08 -42.57 29.26
C ALA A 179 -52.24 -44.10 29.20
N ALA A 180 -51.54 -44.85 30.05
CA ALA A 180 -51.77 -46.28 30.28
C ALA A 180 -52.64 -46.50 31.54
N PRO A 181 -53.98 -46.35 31.47
CA PRO A 181 -54.85 -46.82 32.54
C PRO A 181 -54.85 -48.36 32.57
N GLY A 182 -54.80 -48.90 33.78
CA GLY A 182 -54.64 -50.31 34.08
C GLY A 182 -55.72 -51.24 33.52
N ASP A 183 -55.25 -52.42 33.18
CA ASP A 183 -56.04 -53.64 32.96
C ASP A 183 -56.51 -54.15 34.34
N GLN A 184 -57.80 -54.01 34.64
CA GLN A 184 -58.54 -54.68 35.73
C GLN A 184 -59.96 -55.00 35.26
#